data_AF-A0A2V3HF24-F1
#
_entry.id   AF-A0A2V3HF24-F1
#
_cell.length_a   1.000
_cell.length_b   1.000
_cell.length_c   1.000
_cell.angle_alpha   90.00
_cell.angle_beta   90.00
_cell.angle_gamma   90.00
#
_symmetry.space_group_name_H-M   'P 1'
#
loop_
_entity.id
_entity.type
_entity.pdbx_description
1 polymer ?
#
loop_
_entity_poly.entity_id
_entity_poly.type
_entity_poly.pdbx_seq_one_letter_code
_entity_poly.pdbx_strand_id
1 'polypeptide(L)'
;MPVTRRNFLKGALALAGSGMGGALSVPALMTLLPPPVVRCNPDEAYDSLLYKRREPGAWYEPMAGKAARKEDFKLNQAAMVTWAPKELEQELGTCEVVLTLIKLPAEDAMAEWGIANDGGNTMMMAYHTYKCPHLCCKPVFMEEGVSSLSGGSYETMFLCPCHLSRFDPLSIVEDTDELGRQVMVAELIEGPAPYGLPIVPIIERDGELIGQTDKLEWLKYCGQG
;
A
#
# COMPACT_ATOMS: atom_id res chain seq x y z
N MET A 1 -8.40 -53.39 21.44
CA MET A 1 -9.60 -53.53 22.30
C MET A 1 -10.78 -53.93 21.42
N PRO A 2 -11.59 -54.95 21.79
CA PRO A 2 -12.71 -55.37 20.96
C PRO A 2 -13.81 -54.29 20.95
N VAL A 3 -14.29 -53.94 19.76
CA VAL A 3 -15.37 -52.97 19.57
C VAL A 3 -16.68 -53.61 20.06
N THR A 4 -17.23 -53.10 21.16
CA THR A 4 -18.55 -53.51 21.65
C THR A 4 -19.65 -52.66 21.01
N ARG A 5 -20.87 -53.20 20.90
CA ARG A 5 -22.04 -52.45 20.39
C ARG A 5 -22.25 -51.12 21.13
N ARG A 6 -21.97 -51.08 22.44
CA ARG A 6 -22.08 -49.88 23.28
C ARG A 6 -20.98 -48.86 22.97
N ASN A 7 -19.75 -49.30 22.70
CA ASN A 7 -18.66 -48.41 22.30
C ASN A 7 -18.88 -47.85 20.90
N PHE A 8 -19.42 -48.66 19.97
CA PHE A 8 -19.83 -48.19 18.65
C PHE A 8 -20.91 -47.11 18.74
N LEU A 9 -21.98 -47.33 19.51
CA LEU A 9 -23.06 -46.34 19.69
C LEU A 9 -22.57 -45.04 20.35
N LYS A 10 -21.69 -45.12 21.36
CA LYS A 10 -21.09 -43.93 21.97
C LYS A 10 -20.22 -43.14 20.97
N GLY A 11 -19.43 -43.84 20.15
CA GLY A 11 -18.64 -43.22 19.09
C GLY A 11 -19.52 -42.54 18.04
N ALA A 12 -20.61 -43.19 17.62
CA ALA A 12 -21.55 -42.63 16.65
C ALA A 12 -22.28 -41.38 17.18
N LEU A 13 -22.72 -41.39 18.46
CA LEU A 13 -23.34 -40.23 19.10
C LEU A 13 -22.37 -39.05 19.25
N ALA A 14 -21.12 -39.32 19.63
CA ALA A 14 -20.09 -38.29 19.73
C ALA A 14 -19.80 -37.64 18.37
N LEU A 15 -19.68 -38.44 17.30
CA LEU A 15 -19.50 -37.96 15.93
C LEU A 15 -20.70 -37.17 15.40
N ALA A 16 -21.92 -37.60 15.70
CA ALA A 16 -23.12 -36.85 15.31
C ALA A 16 -23.20 -35.50 16.05
N GLY A 17 -22.91 -35.49 17.35
CA GLY A 17 -22.90 -34.26 18.15
C GLY A 17 -21.84 -33.27 17.70
N SER A 18 -20.62 -33.71 17.40
CA SER A 18 -19.56 -32.85 16.87
C SER A 18 -19.84 -32.39 15.44
N GLY A 19 -20.41 -33.27 14.60
CA GLY A 19 -20.84 -32.92 13.25
C GLY A 19 -21.92 -31.84 13.24
N MET A 20 -22.92 -31.95 14.11
CA MET A 20 -23.93 -30.90 14.30
C MET A 20 -23.34 -29.61 14.86
N GLY A 21 -22.43 -29.69 15.84
CA GLY A 21 -21.74 -28.53 16.40
C GLY A 21 -20.94 -27.75 15.34
N GLY A 22 -20.21 -28.45 14.47
CA GLY A 22 -19.50 -27.83 13.36
C GLY A 22 -20.44 -27.25 12.29
N ALA A 23 -21.48 -28.00 11.91
CA ALA A 23 -22.44 -27.59 10.89
C ALA A 23 -23.28 -26.36 11.28
N LEU A 24 -23.44 -26.09 12.58
CA LEU A 24 -24.14 -24.90 13.08
C LEU A 24 -23.19 -23.74 13.38
N SER A 25 -22.01 -24.01 13.96
CA SER A 25 -21.08 -22.96 14.36
C SER A 25 -20.35 -22.32 13.18
N VAL A 26 -19.95 -23.09 12.16
CA VAL A 26 -19.22 -22.54 11.01
C VAL A 26 -20.06 -21.57 10.19
N PRO A 27 -21.31 -21.88 9.78
CA PRO A 27 -22.14 -20.92 9.06
C PRO A 27 -22.50 -19.70 9.92
N ALA A 28 -22.74 -19.89 11.23
CA ALA A 28 -23.03 -18.78 12.14
C ALA A 28 -21.83 -17.85 12.36
N LEU A 29 -20.60 -18.35 12.28
CA LEU A 29 -19.40 -17.52 12.28
C LEU A 29 -19.15 -16.86 10.92
N MET A 30 -19.50 -17.54 9.82
CA MET A 30 -19.40 -16.96 8.49
C MET A 30 -20.36 -15.79 8.26
N THR A 31 -21.47 -15.67 9.01
CA THR A 31 -22.31 -14.46 8.94
C THR A 31 -21.64 -13.22 9.55
N LEU A 32 -20.59 -13.39 10.35
CA LEU A 32 -19.75 -12.28 10.83
C LEU A 32 -18.68 -11.86 9.81
N LEU A 33 -18.39 -12.71 8.82
CA LEU A 33 -17.52 -12.36 7.71
C LEU A 33 -18.31 -11.49 6.74
N PRO A 34 -17.82 -10.30 6.36
CA PRO A 34 -18.46 -9.53 5.32
C PRO A 34 -18.49 -10.38 4.02
N PRO A 35 -19.60 -10.39 3.27
CA PRO A 35 -19.64 -11.10 1.99
C PRO A 35 -18.55 -10.57 1.05
N PRO A 36 -17.99 -11.38 0.14
CA PRO A 36 -17.15 -10.88 -0.93
C PRO A 36 -18.03 -10.01 -1.84
N VAL A 37 -17.91 -8.69 -1.68
CA VAL A 37 -18.65 -7.73 -2.47
C VAL A 37 -17.69 -7.20 -3.52
N VAL A 38 -17.99 -7.40 -4.79
CA VAL A 38 -17.45 -6.55 -5.86
C VAL A 38 -18.09 -5.18 -5.63
N ARG A 39 -17.34 -4.27 -5.00
CA ARG A 39 -17.76 -2.91 -4.66
C ARG A 39 -17.44 -1.93 -5.78
N CYS A 40 -16.46 -2.24 -6.62
CA CYS A 40 -15.90 -1.26 -7.55
C CYS A 40 -16.67 -1.26 -8.86
N ASN A 41 -16.92 -0.06 -9.39
CA ASN A 41 -17.50 0.12 -10.70
C ASN A 41 -16.38 -0.06 -11.76
N PRO A 42 -16.40 -1.12 -12.61
CA PRO A 42 -15.34 -1.36 -13.58
C PRO A 42 -15.20 -0.26 -14.63
N ASP A 43 -16.25 0.54 -14.84
CA ASP A 43 -16.26 1.67 -15.79
C ASP A 43 -15.56 2.91 -15.22
N GLU A 44 -15.32 2.94 -13.90
CA GLU A 44 -14.57 4.00 -13.21
C GLU A 44 -13.10 3.63 -12.98
N ALA A 45 -12.67 2.43 -13.37
CA ALA A 45 -11.29 1.99 -13.20
C ALA A 45 -10.34 2.68 -14.19
N TYR A 46 -9.17 3.07 -13.70
CA TYR A 46 -8.13 3.74 -14.49
C TYR A 46 -6.74 3.39 -13.96
N ASP A 47 -5.77 3.23 -14.86
CA ASP A 47 -4.38 2.88 -14.53
C ASP A 47 -3.48 4.12 -14.32
N SER A 48 -3.89 5.26 -14.89
CA SER A 48 -3.18 6.54 -14.80
C SER A 48 -3.21 7.13 -13.40
N LEU A 49 -2.14 7.81 -13.01
CA LEU A 49 -2.04 8.46 -11.71
C LEU A 49 -2.68 9.85 -11.77
N LEU A 50 -3.87 10.00 -11.20
CA LEU A 50 -4.62 11.26 -11.28
C LEU A 50 -4.37 12.12 -10.05
N TYR A 51 -4.13 13.43 -10.20
CA TYR A 51 -3.99 14.32 -9.05
C TYR A 51 -5.21 14.25 -8.13
N LYS A 52 -4.96 14.01 -6.83
CA LYS A 52 -6.03 13.83 -5.85
C LYS A 52 -6.88 15.10 -5.74
N ARG A 53 -8.20 14.92 -5.70
CA ARG A 53 -9.15 16.01 -5.46
C ARG A 53 -9.20 16.38 -3.98
N ARG A 54 -9.53 17.65 -3.69
CA ARG A 54 -9.77 18.19 -2.34
C ARG A 54 -8.53 18.14 -1.43
N GLU A 55 -7.44 18.72 -1.89
CA GLU A 55 -6.23 19.00 -1.10
C GLU A 55 -5.98 20.52 -1.12
N PRO A 56 -6.72 21.31 -0.31
CA PRO A 56 -6.65 22.77 -0.37
C PRO A 56 -5.25 23.29 -0.07
N GLY A 57 -4.75 24.19 -0.91
CA GLY A 57 -3.42 24.79 -0.72
C GLY A 57 -2.27 23.90 -1.21
N ALA A 58 -2.54 22.71 -1.72
CA ALA A 58 -1.55 21.94 -2.45
C ALA A 58 -1.26 22.57 -3.81
N TRP A 59 0.00 22.58 -4.24
CA TRP A 59 0.39 23.19 -5.52
C TRP A 59 -0.30 22.54 -6.74
N TYR A 60 -0.68 21.26 -6.60
CA TYR A 60 -1.36 20.49 -7.63
C TYR A 60 -2.89 20.59 -7.58
N GLU A 61 -3.46 21.39 -6.67
CA GLU A 61 -4.92 21.59 -6.58
C GLU A 61 -5.56 22.01 -7.92
N PRO A 62 -4.98 22.91 -8.74
CA PRO A 62 -5.53 23.26 -10.05
C PRO A 62 -5.51 22.13 -11.09
N MET A 63 -4.82 21.03 -10.78
CA MET A 63 -4.66 19.87 -11.65
C MET A 63 -5.50 18.68 -11.20
N ALA A 64 -6.31 18.84 -10.15
CA ALA A 64 -7.14 17.80 -9.57
C ALA A 64 -7.95 17.01 -10.64
N GLY A 65 -7.77 15.69 -10.66
CA GLY A 65 -8.39 14.77 -11.61
C GLY A 65 -7.73 14.66 -12.97
N LYS A 66 -6.65 15.40 -13.24
CA LYS A 66 -5.81 15.23 -14.44
C LYS A 66 -4.71 14.20 -14.17
N ALA A 67 -4.28 13.50 -15.21
CA ALA A 67 -3.13 12.60 -15.13
C ALA A 67 -1.84 13.39 -14.86
N ALA A 68 -1.04 12.88 -13.94
CA ALA A 68 0.26 13.44 -13.58
C ALA A 68 1.29 13.16 -14.67
N ARG A 69 2.14 14.15 -14.94
CA ARG A 69 3.27 14.04 -15.87
C ARG A 69 4.57 14.35 -15.14
N LYS A 70 5.68 13.76 -15.58
CA LYS A 70 6.98 13.95 -14.93
C LYS A 70 7.47 15.40 -15.02
N GLU A 71 7.04 16.14 -16.04
CA GLU A 71 7.37 17.55 -16.26
C GLU A 71 6.64 18.50 -15.31
N ASP A 72 5.57 18.04 -14.64
CA ASP A 72 4.78 18.88 -13.73
C ASP A 72 5.54 19.17 -12.42
N PHE A 73 6.56 18.36 -12.09
CA PHE A 73 7.23 18.35 -10.80
C PHE A 73 8.59 19.06 -10.83
N LYS A 74 8.83 19.88 -9.81
CA LYS A 74 10.17 20.36 -9.43
C LYS A 74 10.88 19.31 -8.57
N LEU A 75 12.20 19.43 -8.46
CA LEU A 75 12.99 18.59 -7.55
C LEU A 75 12.47 18.69 -6.12
N ASN A 76 12.36 17.55 -5.43
CA ASN A 76 11.82 17.36 -4.09
C ASN A 76 10.36 17.81 -3.90
N GLN A 77 9.63 18.03 -5.00
CA GLN A 77 8.22 18.37 -4.95
C GLN A 77 7.38 17.09 -4.97
N ALA A 78 6.48 16.95 -4.00
CA ALA A 78 5.57 15.82 -3.91
C ALA A 78 4.13 16.20 -4.27
N ALA A 79 3.39 15.27 -4.85
CA ALA A 79 1.94 15.38 -5.05
C ALA A 79 1.24 14.08 -4.73
N MET A 80 0.04 14.21 -4.18
CA MET A 80 -0.80 13.04 -3.97
C MET A 80 -1.63 12.74 -5.21
N VAL A 81 -1.70 11.47 -5.55
CA VAL A 81 -2.46 10.96 -6.68
C VAL A 81 -3.39 9.84 -6.24
N THR A 82 -4.51 9.70 -6.93
CA THR A 82 -5.39 8.55 -6.83
C THR A 82 -5.05 7.56 -7.94
N TRP A 83 -5.16 6.28 -7.62
CA TRP A 83 -4.88 5.16 -8.54
C TRP A 83 -5.95 4.08 -8.33
N ALA A 84 -6.60 3.66 -9.41
CA ALA A 84 -7.79 2.80 -9.35
C ALA A 84 -7.85 1.74 -10.47
N PRO A 85 -6.79 0.95 -10.74
CA PRO A 85 -6.88 -0.10 -11.73
C PRO A 85 -7.76 -1.25 -11.23
N LYS A 86 -8.28 -2.05 -12.16
CA LYS A 86 -9.27 -3.11 -11.85
C LYS A 86 -8.70 -4.17 -10.90
N GLU A 87 -7.40 -4.40 -10.98
CA GLU A 87 -6.65 -5.38 -10.22
C GLU A 87 -6.60 -5.04 -8.72
N LEU A 88 -6.80 -3.77 -8.30
CA LEU A 88 -6.81 -3.42 -6.88
C LEU A 88 -7.93 -4.11 -6.10
N GLU A 89 -9.10 -4.26 -6.71
CA GLU A 89 -10.22 -4.89 -6.03
C GLU A 89 -9.94 -6.38 -5.82
N GLN A 90 -9.44 -7.04 -6.86
CA GLN A 90 -9.11 -8.46 -6.82
C GLN A 90 -7.98 -8.76 -5.84
N GLU A 91 -6.93 -7.95 -5.82
CA GLU A 91 -5.73 -8.22 -5.03
C GLU A 91 -5.79 -7.64 -3.63
N LEU A 92 -6.41 -6.48 -3.44
CA LEU A 92 -6.39 -5.71 -2.19
C LEU A 92 -7.78 -5.47 -1.58
N GLY A 93 -8.87 -5.79 -2.29
CA GLY A 93 -10.23 -5.51 -1.83
C GLY A 93 -10.58 -4.01 -1.77
N THR A 94 -9.87 -3.15 -2.51
CA THR A 94 -10.10 -1.69 -2.56
C THR A 94 -10.27 -1.21 -4.00
N CYS A 95 -11.08 -0.17 -4.22
CA CYS A 95 -11.34 0.38 -5.55
C CYS A 95 -10.32 1.44 -5.96
N GLU A 96 -9.73 2.11 -4.98
CA GLU A 96 -8.81 3.21 -5.17
C GLU A 96 -7.82 3.22 -4.01
N VAL A 97 -6.58 3.60 -4.31
CA VAL A 97 -5.57 3.92 -3.30
C VAL A 97 -4.98 5.29 -3.58
N VAL A 98 -4.43 5.90 -2.54
CA VAL A 98 -3.76 7.20 -2.63
C VAL A 98 -2.26 7.00 -2.53
N LEU A 99 -1.55 7.36 -3.59
CA LEU A 99 -0.09 7.32 -3.64
C LEU A 99 0.48 8.74 -3.51
N THR A 100 1.76 8.83 -3.20
CA THR A 100 2.50 10.07 -3.35
C THR A 100 3.54 9.91 -4.44
N LEU A 101 3.43 10.76 -5.45
CA LEU A 101 4.45 10.97 -6.47
C LEU A 101 5.44 12.03 -6.01
N ILE A 102 6.72 11.81 -6.27
CA ILE A 102 7.78 12.77 -5.98
C ILE A 102 8.88 12.70 -7.03
N LYS A 103 9.46 13.86 -7.36
CA LYS A 103 10.68 13.96 -8.16
C LYS A 103 11.89 14.05 -7.24
N LEU A 104 12.81 13.11 -7.34
CA LEU A 104 13.99 12.99 -6.50
C LEU A 104 15.27 13.06 -7.34
N PRO A 105 16.43 13.34 -6.75
CA PRO A 105 17.72 12.96 -7.33
C PRO A 105 17.70 11.47 -7.72
N ALA A 106 18.31 11.14 -8.84
CA ALA A 106 18.38 9.76 -9.28
C ALA A 106 19.40 8.96 -8.45
N GLU A 107 18.95 7.82 -7.92
CA GLU A 107 19.80 6.81 -7.29
C GLU A 107 19.69 5.50 -8.09
N ASP A 108 20.77 4.72 -8.16
CA ASP A 108 20.81 3.48 -8.96
C ASP A 108 19.70 2.49 -8.55
N ALA A 109 19.40 2.42 -7.25
CA ALA A 109 18.36 1.56 -6.69
C ALA A 109 16.94 1.91 -7.16
N MET A 110 16.71 3.11 -7.71
CA MET A 110 15.41 3.56 -8.21
C MET A 110 15.14 3.16 -9.66
N ALA A 111 16.17 2.82 -10.44
CA ALA A 111 16.09 2.71 -11.89
C ALA A 111 15.07 1.67 -12.40
N GLU A 112 14.83 0.61 -11.61
CA GLU A 112 13.83 -0.43 -11.94
C GLU A 112 12.39 -0.02 -11.61
N TRP A 113 12.20 0.90 -10.65
CA TRP A 113 10.89 1.18 -10.05
C TRP A 113 10.29 2.52 -10.47
N GLY A 114 11.14 3.47 -10.86
CA GLY A 114 10.74 4.83 -11.21
C GLY A 114 10.95 5.16 -12.69
N ILE A 115 10.71 6.44 -13.01
CA ILE A 115 10.93 6.98 -14.36
C ILE A 115 11.97 8.08 -14.34
N ALA A 116 13.03 7.88 -15.12
CA ALA A 116 14.08 8.87 -15.30
C ALA A 116 13.56 10.16 -15.95
N ASN A 117 14.04 11.28 -15.43
CA ASN A 117 13.76 12.62 -15.93
C ASN A 117 15.04 13.47 -15.93
N ASP A 118 15.00 14.64 -16.58
CA ASP A 118 16.11 15.60 -16.68
C ASP A 118 17.43 14.96 -17.15
N GLY A 119 17.35 14.09 -18.17
CA GLY A 119 18.52 13.38 -18.72
C GLY A 119 19.07 12.27 -17.82
N GLY A 120 18.29 11.77 -16.86
CA GLY A 120 18.69 10.71 -15.93
C GLY A 120 19.22 11.20 -14.59
N ASN A 121 19.26 12.52 -14.36
CA ASN A 121 19.70 13.09 -13.08
C ASN A 121 18.62 13.05 -11.99
N THR A 122 17.37 12.84 -12.38
CA THR A 122 16.24 12.79 -11.46
C THR A 122 15.36 11.58 -11.76
N MET A 123 14.67 11.09 -10.74
CA MET A 123 13.73 9.99 -10.84
C MET A 123 12.36 10.42 -10.32
N MET A 124 11.32 10.11 -11.08
CA MET A 124 9.95 10.10 -10.57
C MET A 124 9.70 8.78 -9.87
N MET A 125 9.23 8.84 -8.63
CA MET A 125 8.93 7.69 -7.79
C MET A 125 7.51 7.78 -7.24
N ALA A 126 6.86 6.63 -7.03
CA ALA A 126 5.57 6.53 -6.35
C ALA A 126 5.67 5.67 -5.10
N TYR A 127 5.10 6.16 -4.00
CA TYR A 127 5.09 5.47 -2.70
C TYR A 127 3.66 5.24 -2.24
N HIS A 128 3.41 4.08 -1.61
CA HIS A 128 2.11 3.74 -1.04
C HIS A 128 1.87 4.49 0.28
N THR A 129 1.61 5.79 0.16
CA THR A 129 1.27 6.65 1.32
C THR A 129 -0.18 6.48 1.79
N TYR A 130 -0.95 5.57 1.20
CA TYR A 130 -2.33 5.34 1.62
C TYR A 130 -2.40 4.80 3.05
N LYS A 131 -1.42 3.95 3.43
CA LYS A 131 -1.30 3.35 4.75
C LYS A 131 0.15 3.19 5.14
N CYS A 132 0.46 3.42 6.41
CA CYS A 132 1.75 3.12 7.02
C CYS A 132 1.78 1.64 7.44
N PRO A 133 2.90 0.92 7.23
CA PRO A 133 3.09 -0.46 7.68
C PRO A 133 2.89 -0.75 9.18
N HIS A 134 2.85 0.28 10.03
CA HIS A 134 2.67 0.08 11.46
C HIS A 134 1.20 -0.16 11.84
N LEU A 135 0.39 0.91 11.79
CA LEU A 135 -1.02 0.93 12.19
C LEU A 135 -1.84 1.76 11.22
N CYS A 136 -1.48 1.68 9.93
CA CYS A 136 -2.34 2.06 8.82
C CYS A 136 -2.70 3.55 8.68
N CYS A 137 -2.07 4.42 9.46
CA CYS A 137 -2.16 5.86 9.26
C CYS A 137 -1.53 6.29 7.94
N LYS A 138 -2.03 7.37 7.34
CA LYS A 138 -1.47 7.95 6.12
C LYS A 138 -0.16 8.71 6.41
N PRO A 139 1.00 8.30 5.86
CA PRO A 139 2.21 9.12 5.91
C PRO A 139 2.06 10.41 5.11
N VAL A 140 2.76 11.46 5.53
CA VAL A 140 2.82 12.75 4.86
C VAL A 140 4.24 13.03 4.40
N PHE A 141 4.39 13.66 3.24
CA PHE A 141 5.68 14.14 2.78
C PHE A 141 6.08 15.42 3.52
N MET A 142 7.35 15.51 3.91
CA MET A 142 7.96 16.64 4.59
C MET A 142 9.25 17.03 3.85
N GLU A 143 9.35 18.27 3.38
CA GLU A 143 10.55 18.76 2.65
C GLU A 143 11.77 18.88 3.57
N GLU A 144 11.59 19.29 4.81
CA GLU A 144 12.63 19.38 5.82
C GLU A 144 12.03 19.27 7.22
N GLY A 145 12.87 18.94 8.20
CA GLY A 145 12.46 18.96 9.60
C GLY A 145 13.50 18.39 10.55
N VAL A 146 13.08 18.27 11.81
CA VAL A 146 13.88 17.67 12.88
C VAL A 146 13.05 16.57 13.52
N SER A 147 13.66 15.40 13.74
CA SER A 147 12.99 14.31 14.43
C SER A 147 12.71 14.69 15.89
N SER A 148 11.45 14.57 16.29
CA SER A 148 11.07 14.72 17.71
C SER A 148 11.50 13.53 18.58
N LEU A 149 11.99 12.43 17.98
CA LEU A 149 12.44 11.24 18.67
C LEU A 149 13.97 11.27 18.90
N SER A 150 14.74 11.41 17.83
CA SER A 150 16.22 11.40 17.88
C SER A 150 16.87 12.79 17.89
N GLY A 151 16.14 13.85 17.54
CA GLY A 151 16.70 15.19 17.35
C GLY A 151 17.51 15.37 16.06
N GLY A 152 17.60 14.34 15.21
CA GLY A 152 18.30 14.43 13.92
C GLY A 152 17.51 15.25 12.90
N SER A 153 18.20 16.13 12.18
CA SER A 153 17.63 16.82 11.02
C SER A 153 17.43 15.85 9.86
N TYR A 154 16.43 16.15 9.03
CA TYR A 154 16.20 15.43 7.78
C TYR A 154 15.74 16.41 6.70
N GLU A 155 15.99 16.01 5.46
CA GLU A 155 15.49 16.64 4.25
C GLU A 155 14.75 15.56 3.47
N THR A 156 13.60 15.89 2.88
CA THR A 156 12.81 15.01 2.01
C THR A 156 12.46 13.67 2.67
N MET A 157 11.42 13.65 3.50
CA MET A 157 11.08 12.48 4.32
C MET A 157 9.58 12.20 4.29
N PHE A 158 9.18 10.93 4.30
CA PHE A 158 7.81 10.57 4.66
C PHE A 158 7.69 10.40 6.16
N LEU A 159 6.79 11.16 6.79
CA LEU A 159 6.50 11.10 8.21
C LEU A 159 5.11 10.52 8.44
N CYS A 160 5.01 9.44 9.22
CA CYS A 160 3.74 8.94 9.72
C CYS A 160 3.36 9.71 11.00
N PRO A 161 2.32 10.57 10.97
CA PRO A 161 2.05 11.50 12.09
C PRO A 161 1.54 10.79 13.35
N CYS A 162 1.09 9.54 13.26
CA CYS A 162 0.51 8.83 14.41
C CYS A 162 1.55 8.42 15.45
N HIS A 163 2.68 7.87 15.02
CA HIS A 163 3.73 7.39 15.92
C HIS A 163 5.15 7.70 15.40
N LEU A 164 5.24 8.71 14.51
CA LEU A 164 6.48 9.33 14.05
C LEU A 164 7.44 8.40 13.30
N SER A 165 6.92 7.35 12.64
CA SER A 165 7.74 6.57 11.70
C SER A 165 8.21 7.43 10.54
N ARG A 166 9.50 7.38 10.22
CA ARG A 166 10.15 8.15 9.15
C ARG A 166 10.70 7.22 8.08
N PHE A 167 10.34 7.48 6.83
CA PHE A 167 10.79 6.70 5.69
C PHE A 167 11.53 7.59 4.70
N ASP A 168 12.75 7.20 4.35
CA ASP A 168 13.60 7.94 3.43
C ASP A 168 13.26 7.55 1.98
N PRO A 169 12.69 8.46 1.18
CA PRO A 169 12.38 8.17 -0.21
C PRO A 169 13.63 8.00 -1.09
N LEU A 170 14.80 8.49 -0.69
CA LEU A 170 16.05 8.33 -1.43
C LEU A 170 16.66 6.93 -1.26
N SER A 171 16.40 6.29 -0.11
CA SER A 171 16.93 4.96 0.19
C SER A 171 15.91 3.89 -0.18
N ILE A 172 16.08 3.28 -1.36
CA ILE A 172 15.25 2.15 -1.81
C ILE A 172 15.94 0.84 -1.47
N VAL A 173 15.32 0.04 -0.62
CA VAL A 173 15.88 -1.23 -0.11
C VAL A 173 14.89 -2.38 -0.26
N GLU A 174 15.40 -3.61 -0.34
CA GLU A 174 14.60 -4.82 -0.15
C GLU A 174 14.43 -5.05 1.35
N ASP A 175 13.19 -5.25 1.79
CA ASP A 175 12.82 -5.50 3.18
C ASP A 175 11.85 -6.68 3.26
N THR A 176 11.64 -7.21 4.46
CA THR A 176 10.72 -8.33 4.71
C THR A 176 9.46 -7.83 5.44
N ASP A 177 8.31 -8.02 4.82
CA ASP A 177 7.03 -7.57 5.39
C ASP A 177 6.54 -8.45 6.56
N GLU A 178 5.41 -8.06 7.16
CA GLU A 178 4.76 -8.78 8.27
C GLU A 178 4.32 -10.21 7.95
N LEU A 179 4.24 -10.58 6.67
CA LEU A 179 3.91 -11.92 6.18
C LEU A 179 5.15 -12.71 5.75
N GLY A 180 6.35 -12.14 5.88
CA GLY A 180 7.62 -12.77 5.50
C GLY A 180 7.95 -12.69 4.00
N ARG A 181 7.32 -11.78 3.25
CA ARG A 181 7.56 -11.58 1.81
C ARG A 181 8.61 -10.51 1.60
N GLN A 182 9.40 -10.66 0.54
CA GLN A 182 10.32 -9.60 0.11
C GLN A 182 9.55 -8.50 -0.63
N VAL A 183 9.79 -7.26 -0.21
CA VAL A 183 9.13 -6.06 -0.71
C VAL A 183 10.15 -4.94 -0.89
N MET A 184 10.03 -4.18 -1.98
CA MET A 184 10.84 -2.98 -2.17
C MET A 184 10.17 -1.79 -1.50
N VAL A 185 10.96 -1.05 -0.72
CA VAL A 185 10.45 -0.01 0.17
C VAL A 185 11.35 1.22 0.17
N ALA A 186 10.79 2.38 0.52
CA ALA A 186 11.55 3.46 1.14
C ALA A 186 11.98 3.02 2.54
N GLU A 187 13.28 3.08 2.81
CA GLU A 187 13.87 2.60 4.06
C GLU A 187 13.25 3.27 5.28
N LEU A 188 12.93 2.47 6.29
CA LEU A 188 12.55 2.97 7.61
C LEU A 188 13.79 3.47 8.35
N ILE A 189 13.87 4.79 8.58
CA ILE A 189 14.97 5.42 9.31
C ILE A 189 14.73 5.40 10.82
N GLU A 190 13.47 5.57 11.23
CA GLU A 190 13.12 5.70 12.65
C GLU A 190 11.65 5.39 12.88
N GLY A 191 11.32 4.93 14.09
CA GLY A 191 9.96 4.79 14.59
C GLY A 191 9.49 3.33 14.65
N PRO A 192 8.23 3.09 15.06
CA PRO A 192 7.74 1.75 15.38
C PRO A 192 7.22 0.96 14.18
N ALA A 193 7.40 1.44 12.94
CA ALA A 193 6.98 0.64 11.79
C ALA A 193 7.85 -0.63 11.73
N PRO A 194 7.27 -1.79 11.35
CA PRO A 194 8.02 -3.04 11.32
C PRO A 194 8.99 -3.13 10.14
N TYR A 195 8.73 -2.39 9.05
CA TYR A 195 9.51 -2.37 7.82
C TYR A 195 9.29 -1.03 7.08
N GLY A 196 10.01 -0.80 5.97
CA GLY A 196 9.92 0.43 5.16
C GLY A 196 8.58 0.66 4.45
N LEU A 197 8.39 1.84 3.84
CA LEU A 197 7.16 2.19 3.13
C LEU A 197 7.15 1.61 1.70
N PRO A 198 6.20 0.73 1.33
CA PRO A 198 6.18 0.11 0.00
C PRO A 198 6.13 1.12 -1.15
N ILE A 199 6.92 0.85 -2.18
CA ILE A 199 6.87 1.59 -3.44
C ILE A 199 5.80 1.01 -4.37
N VAL A 200 5.34 1.82 -5.33
CA VAL A 200 4.52 1.35 -6.44
C VAL A 200 5.31 1.60 -7.72
N PRO A 201 5.70 0.57 -8.48
CA PRO A 201 6.41 0.78 -9.73
C PRO A 201 5.57 1.60 -10.70
N ILE A 202 6.21 2.51 -11.45
CA ILE A 202 5.51 3.37 -12.41
C ILE A 202 6.12 3.30 -13.80
N ILE A 203 5.28 3.53 -14.81
CA ILE A 203 5.69 3.70 -16.20
C ILE A 203 5.12 4.96 -16.80
N GLU A 204 5.69 5.35 -17.93
CA GLU A 204 5.17 6.43 -18.77
C GLU A 204 4.48 5.85 -20.00
N ARG A 205 3.25 6.30 -20.27
CA ARG A 205 2.52 5.99 -21.50
C ARG A 205 1.85 7.27 -21.98
N ASP A 206 2.11 7.65 -23.24
CA ASP A 206 1.55 8.87 -23.84
C ASP A 206 1.83 10.16 -23.00
N GLY A 207 2.98 10.16 -22.31
CA GLY A 207 3.42 11.25 -21.42
C GLY A 207 2.71 11.31 -20.07
N GLU A 208 1.89 10.32 -19.73
CA GLU A 208 1.20 10.21 -18.45
C GLU A 208 1.87 9.15 -17.58
N LEU A 209 1.91 9.38 -16.27
CA LEU A 209 2.42 8.43 -15.30
C LEU A 209 1.33 7.40 -14.96
N ILE A 210 1.69 6.13 -15.02
CA ILE A 210 0.82 4.97 -14.79
C ILE A 210 1.44 4.12 -13.69
N GLY A 211 0.63 3.70 -12.71
CA GLY A 211 1.05 2.71 -11.72
C GLY A 211 0.98 1.29 -12.28
N GLN A 212 2.01 0.48 -12.04
CA GLN A 212 2.02 -0.94 -12.42
C GLN A 212 1.33 -1.82 -11.39
N THR A 213 0.65 -2.85 -11.87
CA THR A 213 -0.13 -3.80 -11.04
C THR A 213 0.57 -5.13 -10.80
N ASP A 214 1.81 -5.29 -11.26
CA ASP A 214 2.58 -6.54 -11.16
C ASP A 214 3.14 -6.80 -9.76
N LYS A 215 3.16 -5.76 -8.89
CA LYS A 215 3.64 -5.81 -7.51
C LYS A 215 2.57 -5.48 -6.46
N LEU A 216 1.29 -5.69 -6.79
CA LEU A 216 0.19 -5.39 -5.86
C LEU A 216 0.29 -6.17 -4.54
N GLU A 217 0.94 -7.33 -4.53
CA GLU A 217 1.17 -8.11 -3.32
C GLU A 217 1.92 -7.32 -2.24
N TRP A 218 2.81 -6.39 -2.59
CA TRP A 218 3.53 -5.53 -1.65
C TRP A 218 2.61 -4.61 -0.85
N LEU A 219 1.39 -4.40 -1.35
CA LEU A 219 0.40 -3.51 -0.75
C LEU A 219 -0.61 -4.28 0.12
N LYS A 220 -0.46 -5.60 0.27
CA LYS A 220 -1.33 -6.45 1.10
C LYS A 220 -0.92 -6.40 2.56
N TYR A 221 -1.23 -5.30 3.21
CA TYR A 221 -1.11 -5.11 4.65
C TYR A 221 -2.27 -4.24 5.14
N CYS A 222 -2.43 -4.11 6.46
CA CYS A 222 -3.46 -3.22 7.01
C CYS A 222 -4.89 -3.54 6.54
N GLY A 223 -5.21 -4.82 6.39
CA GLY A 223 -6.52 -5.30 5.91
C GLY A 223 -6.76 -5.09 4.41
N GLN A 224 -5.71 -4.83 3.63
CA GLN A 224 -5.72 -5.00 2.17
C GLN A 224 -5.32 -6.45 1.84
N GLY A 225 -6.14 -7.11 1.02
CA GLY A 225 -5.94 -8.51 0.62
C GLY A 225 -6.77 -9.50 1.43
#